data_AF-A0A5C1NBA4-F1
#
_entry.id   AF-A0A5C1NBA4-F1
#
_cell.length_a   1.000
_cell.length_b   1.000
_cell.length_c   1.000
_cell.angle_alpha   90.00
_cell.angle_beta   90.00
_cell.angle_gamma   90.00
#
_symmetry.space_group_name_H-M   'P 1'
#
loop_
_entity.id
_entity.type
_entity.pdbx_description
1 polymer ?
#
loop_
_entity_poly.entity_id
_entity_poly.type
_entity_poly.pdbx_seq_one_letter_code
_entity_poly.pdbx_strand_id
1 'polypeptide(L)'
;MSYEFFLELIDKLPPVSLKDIGGFIRDIVVASTAIWAAWAANKGLNKYLLDEDIKERTKKIRNANDVAHEVAHSIINEIESIGIRNRVASEGDLTQARDWAEKLCTATRGASSPLQTLAYLLKQLMLSTKHIYEYSESFEKIPSTDILNIVYVVARKIQDDSTHIIDLPKYPKKTDSSRRRFEAGDFLLKESIVRYSSGRFGIDLRPHSNTAFEFYSIVISVTNSKMLKLESLRVLRSNIPAILKLFDKKIYVPPILAVDEESGAEPLRLMGRETFFLYDIRRIVYYGEKQGVEWKIAYGTLDGGHKYSNGQALVRDIIENYHDIILESKEFVKEIDEYEYKYSFFLGELLEITVPDKNMKKLTGIRKWKLEQWLKRQGVRKGKK
;
A
#
# COMPACT_ATOMS: atom_id res chain seq x y z
N MET A 1 56.76 -50.50 -38.55
CA MET A 1 57.32 -49.37 -37.81
C MET A 1 58.12 -49.97 -36.65
N SER A 2 59.45 -49.98 -36.75
CA SER A 2 60.32 -50.76 -35.85
C SER A 2 60.44 -50.08 -34.48
N TYR A 3 60.60 -50.88 -33.43
CA TYR A 3 60.87 -50.44 -32.05
C TYR A 3 62.08 -49.48 -31.96
N GLU A 4 63.05 -49.65 -32.86
CA GLU A 4 64.21 -48.76 -33.00
C GLU A 4 63.84 -47.31 -33.34
N PHE A 5 62.79 -47.09 -34.14
CA PHE A 5 62.31 -45.74 -34.48
C PHE A 5 61.68 -45.03 -33.28
N PHE A 6 61.09 -45.78 -32.35
CA PHE A 6 60.50 -45.21 -31.13
C PHE A 6 61.59 -44.83 -30.10
N LEU A 7 62.66 -45.62 -30.01
CA LEU A 7 63.80 -45.32 -29.14
C LEU A 7 64.62 -44.14 -29.65
N GLU A 8 64.82 -44.03 -30.97
CA GLU A 8 65.52 -42.89 -31.57
C GLU A 8 64.77 -41.56 -31.41
N LEU A 9 63.42 -41.61 -31.31
CA LEU A 9 62.59 -40.44 -31.06
C LEU A 9 62.65 -39.98 -29.59
N ILE A 10 62.80 -40.93 -28.65
CA ILE A 10 62.95 -40.67 -27.21
C ILE A 10 64.35 -40.12 -26.90
N ASP A 11 65.41 -40.63 -27.55
CA ASP A 11 66.79 -40.16 -27.40
C ASP A 11 67.04 -38.77 -28.01
N LYS A 12 66.17 -38.33 -28.94
CA LYS A 12 66.23 -36.98 -29.55
C LYS A 12 65.44 -35.92 -28.77
N LEU A 13 64.72 -36.29 -27.72
CA LEU A 13 64.15 -35.32 -26.79
C LEU A 13 65.25 -34.85 -25.84
N PRO A 14 65.52 -33.54 -25.72
CA PRO A 14 66.50 -33.04 -24.77
C PRO A 14 66.14 -33.54 -23.36
N PRO A 15 67.12 -33.95 -22.53
CA PRO A 15 66.85 -34.41 -21.18
C PRO A 15 66.22 -33.25 -20.42
N VAL A 16 64.90 -33.31 -20.24
CA VAL A 16 64.19 -32.30 -19.46
C VAL A 16 64.68 -32.48 -18.02
N SER A 17 65.51 -31.55 -17.54
CA SER A 17 66.04 -31.69 -16.19
C SER A 17 64.89 -31.60 -15.19
N LEU A 18 64.92 -32.43 -14.15
CA LEU A 18 63.95 -32.36 -13.05
C LEU A 18 63.87 -30.95 -12.42
N LYS A 19 64.93 -30.15 -12.55
CA LYS A 19 64.97 -28.73 -12.16
C LYS A 19 64.11 -27.86 -13.07
N ASP A 20 64.08 -28.12 -14.37
CA ASP A 20 63.26 -27.36 -15.33
C ASP A 20 61.78 -27.69 -15.18
N ILE A 21 61.43 -28.96 -14.93
CA ILE A 21 60.05 -29.38 -14.59
C ILE A 21 59.62 -28.77 -13.24
N GLY A 22 60.50 -28.80 -12.23
CA GLY A 22 60.24 -28.19 -10.92
C GLY A 22 60.08 -26.66 -10.99
N GLY A 23 60.87 -26.00 -11.85
CA GLY A 23 60.73 -24.57 -12.15
C GLY A 23 59.41 -24.24 -12.82
N PHE A 24 59.02 -25.04 -13.83
CA PHE A 24 57.75 -24.85 -14.54
C PHE A 24 56.53 -25.05 -13.62
N ILE A 25 56.57 -26.08 -12.75
CA ILE A 25 55.52 -26.31 -11.74
C ILE A 25 55.47 -25.14 -10.74
N ARG A 26 56.63 -24.65 -10.28
CA ARG A 26 56.71 -23.48 -9.39
C ARG A 26 56.09 -22.25 -10.04
N ASP A 27 56.38 -21.98 -11.31
CA ASP A 27 55.84 -20.83 -12.03
C ASP A 27 54.33 -20.93 -12.25
N ILE A 28 53.81 -22.14 -12.54
CA ILE A 28 52.36 -22.38 -12.61
C ILE A 28 51.70 -22.15 -11.24
N VAL A 29 52.31 -22.60 -10.14
CA VAL A 29 51.79 -22.39 -8.79
C VAL A 29 51.79 -20.90 -8.45
N VAL A 30 52.89 -20.19 -8.74
CA VAL A 30 52.99 -18.73 -8.50
C VAL A 30 51.94 -17.98 -9.32
N ALA A 31 51.80 -18.28 -10.62
CA ALA A 31 50.78 -17.68 -11.47
C ALA A 31 49.36 -17.97 -10.97
N SER A 32 49.09 -19.22 -10.54
CA SER A 32 47.80 -19.62 -9.97
C SER A 32 47.50 -18.87 -8.66
N THR A 33 48.48 -18.71 -7.78
CA THR A 33 48.34 -17.91 -6.55
C THR A 33 48.17 -16.43 -6.83
N ALA A 34 48.83 -15.87 -7.84
CA ALA A 34 48.68 -14.47 -8.24
C ALA A 34 47.27 -14.21 -8.81
N ILE A 35 46.74 -15.12 -9.64
CA ILE A 35 45.36 -15.06 -10.14
C ILE A 35 44.36 -15.18 -8.98
N TRP A 36 44.59 -16.09 -8.04
CA TRP A 36 43.72 -16.25 -6.86
C TRP A 36 43.76 -15.01 -5.95
N ALA A 37 44.94 -14.44 -5.71
CA ALA A 37 45.11 -13.21 -4.93
C ALA A 37 44.45 -12.01 -5.62
N ALA A 38 44.60 -11.86 -6.94
CA ALA A 38 43.92 -10.82 -7.72
C ALA A 38 42.39 -11.00 -7.70
N TRP A 39 41.90 -12.24 -7.80
CA TRP A 39 40.47 -12.54 -7.70
C TRP A 39 39.91 -12.26 -6.30
N ALA A 40 40.64 -12.65 -5.25
CA ALA A 40 40.27 -12.39 -3.86
C ALA A 40 40.29 -10.88 -3.54
N ALA A 41 41.30 -10.15 -4.03
CA ALA A 41 41.40 -8.70 -3.90
C ALA A 41 40.25 -7.99 -4.62
N ASN A 42 39.91 -8.39 -5.85
CA ASN A 42 38.78 -7.83 -6.59
C ASN A 42 37.43 -8.12 -5.89
N LYS A 43 37.26 -9.33 -5.35
CA LYS A 43 36.06 -9.68 -4.57
C LYS A 43 35.97 -8.90 -3.25
N GLY A 44 37.11 -8.70 -2.58
CA GLY A 44 37.22 -7.91 -1.35
C GLY A 44 36.95 -6.43 -1.57
N LEU A 45 37.51 -5.85 -2.63
CA LEU A 45 37.35 -4.44 -2.99
C LEU A 45 35.91 -4.11 -3.40
N ASN A 46 35.26 -5.00 -4.17
CA ASN A 46 33.84 -4.85 -4.49
C ASN A 46 32.95 -4.93 -3.23
N LYS A 47 33.26 -5.82 -2.28
CA LYS A 47 32.55 -5.88 -1.01
C LYS A 47 32.74 -4.61 -0.19
N TYR A 48 33.97 -4.11 -0.11
CA TYR A 48 34.31 -2.88 0.63
C TYR A 48 33.60 -1.64 0.05
N LEU A 49 33.64 -1.45 -1.28
CA LEU A 49 32.95 -0.33 -1.94
C LEU A 49 31.43 -0.39 -1.73
N LEU A 50 30.85 -1.59 -1.75
CA LEU A 50 29.42 -1.78 -1.46
C LEU A 50 29.09 -1.49 0.01
N ASP A 51 29.95 -1.89 0.94
CA ASP A 51 29.78 -1.61 2.38
C ASP A 51 29.86 -0.10 2.66
N GLU A 52 30.76 0.61 1.98
CA GLU A 52 30.91 2.06 2.08
C GLU A 52 29.70 2.81 1.50
N ASP A 53 29.22 2.42 0.32
CA ASP A 53 27.99 2.99 -0.28
C ASP A 53 26.75 2.72 0.59
N ILE A 54 26.63 1.51 1.17
CA ILE A 54 25.55 1.18 2.12
C ILE A 54 25.63 2.07 3.36
N LYS A 55 26.82 2.26 3.91
CA LYS A 55 27.04 3.08 5.12
C LYS A 55 26.72 4.56 4.85
N GLU A 56 27.18 5.11 3.72
CA GLU A 56 26.92 6.49 3.33
C GLU A 56 25.42 6.73 3.11
N ARG A 57 24.73 5.83 2.40
CA ARG A 57 23.28 5.91 2.21
C ARG A 57 22.51 5.80 3.52
N THR A 58 22.91 4.90 4.41
CA THR A 58 22.29 4.76 5.74
C THR A 58 22.45 6.05 6.55
N LYS A 59 23.62 6.70 6.48
CA LYS A 59 23.84 7.99 7.14
C LYS A 59 22.95 9.09 6.55
N LYS A 60 22.81 9.16 5.22
CA LYS A 60 21.91 10.11 4.56
C LYS A 60 20.46 9.93 4.99
N ILE A 61 19.98 8.69 5.10
CA ILE A 61 18.60 8.38 5.54
C ILE A 61 18.39 8.79 6.99
N ARG A 62 19.34 8.47 7.89
CA ARG A 62 19.25 8.88 9.29
C ARG A 62 19.15 10.40 9.43
N ASN A 63 20.04 11.13 8.76
CA ASN A 63 19.98 12.59 8.75
C ASN A 63 18.64 13.12 8.19
N ALA A 64 18.10 12.49 7.14
CA ALA A 64 16.79 12.87 6.60
C ALA A 64 15.62 12.51 7.54
N ASN A 65 15.70 11.40 8.26
CA ASN A 65 14.75 11.04 9.30
C ASN A 65 14.80 12.06 10.46
N ASP A 66 15.98 12.49 10.89
CA ASP A 66 16.14 13.49 11.96
C ASP A 66 15.49 14.83 11.55
N VAL A 67 15.72 15.27 10.30
CA VAL A 67 15.03 16.46 9.75
C VAL A 67 13.52 16.27 9.70
N ALA A 68 13.04 15.10 9.27
CA ALA A 68 11.61 14.79 9.26
C ALA A 68 11.02 14.79 10.68
N HIS A 69 11.76 14.30 11.67
CA HIS A 69 11.37 14.31 13.08
C HIS A 69 11.17 15.74 13.59
N GLU A 70 12.16 16.61 13.40
CA GLU A 70 12.12 18.00 13.85
C GLU A 70 10.97 18.78 13.21
N VAL A 71 10.78 18.62 11.89
CA VAL A 71 9.69 19.30 11.18
C VAL A 71 8.32 18.77 11.61
N ALA A 72 8.18 17.46 11.81
CA ALA A 72 6.94 16.87 12.32
C ALA A 72 6.62 17.39 13.73
N HIS A 73 7.63 17.46 14.61
CA HIS A 73 7.48 18.01 15.95
C HIS A 73 7.06 19.49 15.94
N SER A 74 7.66 20.31 15.06
CA SER A 74 7.27 21.71 14.89
C SER A 74 5.81 21.85 14.47
N ILE A 75 5.34 21.04 13.52
CA ILE A 75 3.95 21.08 13.03
C ILE A 75 2.97 20.65 14.12
N ILE A 76 3.32 19.64 14.91
CA ILE A 76 2.53 19.20 16.07
C ILE A 76 2.38 20.36 17.06
N ASN A 77 3.47 21.03 17.43
CA ASN A 77 3.44 22.16 18.36
C ASN A 77 2.65 23.35 17.78
N GLU A 78 2.76 23.62 16.47
CA GLU A 78 1.95 24.63 15.78
C GLU A 78 0.46 24.30 15.90
N ILE A 79 0.05 23.05 15.65
CA ILE A 79 -1.35 22.62 15.76
C ILE A 79 -1.86 22.73 17.21
N GLU A 80 -1.07 22.28 18.19
CA GLU A 80 -1.45 22.37 19.61
C GLU A 80 -1.61 23.81 20.11
N SER A 81 -0.85 24.75 19.54
CA SER A 81 -0.95 26.18 19.85
C SER A 81 -2.24 26.82 19.32
N ILE A 82 -2.84 26.23 18.28
CA ILE A 82 -4.09 26.69 17.69
C ILE A 82 -5.22 26.08 18.50
N GLY A 83 -5.82 26.87 19.40
CA GLY A 83 -6.98 26.44 20.18
C GLY A 83 -8.06 25.82 19.29
N ILE A 84 -8.23 24.50 19.39
CA ILE A 84 -9.06 23.71 18.49
C ILE A 84 -10.53 24.08 18.71
N ARG A 85 -11.12 24.85 17.79
CA ARG A 85 -12.56 25.13 17.77
C ARG A 85 -13.21 24.25 16.72
N ASN A 86 -14.25 23.52 17.13
CA ASN A 86 -15.07 22.72 16.23
C ASN A 86 -15.99 23.63 15.40
N ARG A 87 -15.45 24.12 14.27
CA ARG A 87 -16.17 24.94 13.28
C ARG A 87 -16.03 24.30 11.90
N VAL A 88 -16.85 24.73 10.95
CA VAL A 88 -16.64 24.38 9.54
C VAL A 88 -15.27 24.92 9.10
N ALA A 89 -14.51 24.09 8.40
CA ALA A 89 -13.21 24.47 7.87
C ALA A 89 -13.33 25.68 6.94
N SER A 90 -12.54 26.71 7.22
CA SER A 90 -12.34 27.87 6.36
C SER A 90 -11.27 27.58 5.30
N GLU A 91 -11.25 28.37 4.23
CA GLU A 91 -10.20 28.30 3.20
C GLU A 91 -8.78 28.46 3.80
N GLY A 92 -8.66 29.28 4.84
CA GLY A 92 -7.43 29.43 5.62
C GLY A 92 -6.99 28.14 6.31
N ASP A 93 -7.93 27.40 6.92
CA ASP A 93 -7.62 26.11 7.57
C ASP A 93 -7.14 25.07 6.53
N LEU A 94 -7.79 25.03 5.36
CA LEU A 94 -7.40 24.15 4.24
C LEU A 94 -6.03 24.50 3.68
N THR A 95 -5.74 25.79 3.52
CA THR A 95 -4.45 26.27 3.02
C THR A 95 -3.34 25.96 4.01
N GLN A 96 -3.57 26.21 5.31
CA GLN A 96 -2.61 25.88 6.35
C GLN A 96 -2.33 24.38 6.42
N ALA A 97 -3.37 23.53 6.36
CA ALA A 97 -3.21 22.08 6.33
C ALA A 97 -2.41 21.59 5.11
N ARG A 98 -2.66 22.17 3.94
CA ARG A 98 -1.88 21.90 2.72
C ARG A 98 -0.42 22.29 2.90
N ASP A 99 -0.15 23.47 3.46
CA ASP A 99 1.20 23.99 3.63
C ASP A 99 1.99 23.14 4.65
N TRP A 100 1.37 22.67 5.73
CA TRP A 100 1.98 21.68 6.63
C TRP A 100 2.26 20.35 5.93
N ALA A 101 1.33 19.85 5.13
CA ALA A 101 1.53 18.62 4.36
C ALA A 101 2.69 18.77 3.34
N GLU A 102 2.84 19.94 2.73
CA GLU A 102 3.95 20.25 1.84
C GLU A 102 5.29 20.36 2.58
N LYS A 103 5.32 20.98 3.75
CA LYS A 103 6.49 21.01 4.64
C LYS A 103 6.94 19.58 5.00
N LEU A 104 6.02 18.72 5.45
CA LEU A 104 6.31 17.30 5.74
C LEU A 104 6.81 16.54 4.52
N CYS A 105 6.17 16.71 3.36
CA CYS A 105 6.58 16.04 2.13
C CYS A 105 7.97 16.49 1.65
N THR A 106 8.36 17.73 1.92
CA THR A 106 9.69 18.24 1.60
C THR A 106 10.74 17.74 2.59
N ALA A 107 10.43 17.74 3.89
CA ALA A 107 11.32 17.29 4.96
C ALA A 107 11.62 15.78 4.86
N THR A 108 10.66 14.98 4.44
CA THR A 108 10.82 13.53 4.29
C THR A 108 11.59 13.12 3.04
N ARG A 109 11.97 14.03 2.13
CA ARG A 109 12.73 13.68 0.91
C ARG A 109 14.07 13.01 1.27
N GLY A 110 14.24 11.76 0.86
CA GLY A 110 15.42 10.97 1.17
C GLY A 110 15.37 10.23 2.51
N ALA A 111 14.30 10.41 3.29
CA ALA A 111 14.02 9.62 4.49
C ALA A 111 13.58 8.19 4.12
N SER A 112 13.27 7.36 5.12
CA SER A 112 12.75 6.00 4.88
C SER A 112 11.44 6.03 4.07
N SER A 113 11.20 5.01 3.24
CA SER A 113 10.07 4.94 2.31
C SER A 113 8.69 5.09 2.99
N PRO A 114 8.44 4.54 4.20
CA PRO A 114 7.17 4.76 4.90
C PRO A 114 6.89 6.24 5.22
N LEU A 115 7.90 6.97 5.70
CA LEU A 115 7.81 8.40 6.03
C LEU A 115 7.46 9.24 4.80
N GLN A 116 8.19 9.00 3.70
CA GLN A 116 7.94 9.67 2.41
C GLN A 116 6.54 9.37 1.88
N THR A 117 6.09 8.13 2.02
CA THR A 117 4.79 7.69 1.51
C THR A 117 3.65 8.31 2.30
N LEU A 118 3.71 8.33 3.64
CA LEU A 118 2.72 9.01 4.48
C LEU A 118 2.62 10.50 4.15
N ALA A 119 3.76 11.19 4.09
CA ALA A 119 3.79 12.62 3.80
C ALA A 119 3.26 12.93 2.39
N TYR A 120 3.60 12.09 1.40
CA TYR A 120 3.08 12.23 0.04
C TYR A 120 1.56 12.03 -0.02
N LEU A 121 1.04 10.96 0.59
CA LEU A 121 -0.41 10.67 0.60
C LEU A 121 -1.19 11.78 1.31
N LEU A 122 -0.67 12.31 2.42
CA LEU A 122 -1.26 13.46 3.11
C LEU A 122 -1.29 14.69 2.21
N LYS A 123 -0.18 15.01 1.54
CA LYS A 123 -0.12 16.14 0.59
C LYS A 123 -1.17 16.00 -0.51
N GLN A 124 -1.27 14.82 -1.12
CA GLN A 124 -2.25 14.58 -2.18
C GLN A 124 -3.69 14.71 -1.67
N LEU A 125 -3.99 14.19 -0.48
CA LEU A 125 -5.32 14.32 0.14
C LEU A 125 -5.69 15.79 0.38
N MET A 126 -4.77 16.58 0.94
CA MET A 126 -5.02 18.00 1.20
C MET A 126 -5.19 18.81 -0.10
N LEU A 127 -4.41 18.49 -1.14
CA LEU A 127 -4.55 19.10 -2.46
C LEU A 127 -5.92 18.80 -3.11
N SER A 128 -6.34 17.54 -3.12
CA SER A 128 -7.65 17.16 -3.67
C SER A 128 -8.80 17.78 -2.88
N THR A 129 -8.72 17.76 -1.54
CA THR A 129 -9.74 18.33 -0.65
C THR A 129 -9.94 19.82 -0.90
N LYS A 130 -8.85 20.59 -1.03
CA LYS A 130 -8.91 22.03 -1.30
C LYS A 130 -9.61 22.32 -2.63
N HIS A 131 -9.24 21.61 -3.69
CA HIS A 131 -9.86 21.79 -5.01
C HIS A 131 -11.37 21.52 -4.99
N ILE A 132 -11.81 20.47 -4.29
CA ILE A 132 -13.25 20.15 -4.16
C ILE A 132 -14.01 21.27 -3.43
N TYR A 133 -13.39 21.85 -2.41
CA TYR A 133 -13.97 22.97 -1.64
C TYR A 133 -14.09 24.26 -2.45
N GLU A 134 -13.13 24.54 -3.32
CA GLU A 134 -13.10 25.77 -4.14
C GLU A 134 -14.03 25.67 -5.37
N TYR A 135 -14.11 24.48 -5.99
CA TYR A 135 -14.81 24.29 -7.26
C TYR A 135 -16.29 23.87 -7.10
N SER A 136 -16.69 23.35 -5.94
CA SER A 136 -18.04 22.82 -5.74
C SER A 136 -18.69 23.36 -4.46
N GLU A 137 -20.01 23.54 -4.50
CA GLU A 137 -20.82 23.39 -3.29
C GLU A 137 -20.63 21.95 -2.80
N SER A 138 -19.57 21.74 -2.00
CA SER A 138 -19.22 20.43 -1.47
C SER A 138 -20.45 19.81 -0.80
N PHE A 139 -20.72 18.52 -1.05
CA PHE A 139 -21.86 17.84 -0.44
C PHE A 139 -21.81 17.74 1.08
N GLU A 140 -20.60 17.92 1.62
CA GLU A 140 -20.33 17.79 3.03
C GLU A 140 -19.40 18.90 3.49
N LYS A 141 -19.86 19.66 4.49
CA LYS A 141 -19.04 20.61 5.22
C LYS A 141 -18.19 19.85 6.24
N ILE A 142 -16.87 19.97 6.13
CA ILE A 142 -15.87 19.26 6.91
C ILE A 142 -15.55 20.12 8.14
N PRO A 143 -15.58 19.54 9.35
CA PRO A 143 -15.08 20.21 10.54
C PRO A 143 -13.58 20.53 10.41
N SER A 144 -13.15 21.74 10.79
CA SER A 144 -11.74 22.10 10.86
C SER A 144 -10.95 21.11 11.71
N THR A 145 -11.55 20.59 12.79
CA THR A 145 -10.95 19.60 13.68
C THR A 145 -10.56 18.31 12.97
N ASP A 146 -11.36 17.84 12.02
CA ASP A 146 -11.10 16.59 11.30
C ASP A 146 -9.85 16.74 10.43
N ILE A 147 -9.71 17.88 9.74
CA ILE A 147 -8.56 18.20 8.89
C ILE A 147 -7.29 18.31 9.74
N LEU A 148 -7.35 19.12 10.81
CA LEU A 148 -6.23 19.33 11.73
C LEU A 148 -5.80 18.02 12.39
N ASN A 149 -6.74 17.20 12.84
CA ASN A 149 -6.44 15.93 13.48
C ASN A 149 -5.80 14.92 12.49
N ILE A 150 -6.20 14.92 11.22
CA ILE A 150 -5.54 14.06 10.21
C ILE A 150 -4.07 14.47 10.06
N VAL A 151 -3.81 15.77 9.89
CA VAL A 151 -2.42 16.28 9.79
C VAL A 151 -1.64 15.95 11.06
N TYR A 152 -2.23 16.20 12.24
CA TYR A 152 -1.62 15.93 13.53
C TYR A 152 -1.25 14.45 13.71
N VAL A 153 -2.17 13.53 13.43
CA VAL A 153 -1.93 12.09 13.61
C VAL A 153 -0.89 11.57 12.63
N VAL A 154 -0.91 12.04 11.38
CA VAL A 154 0.13 11.69 10.39
C VAL A 154 1.49 12.27 10.79
N ALA A 155 1.55 13.53 11.24
CA ALA A 155 2.79 14.15 11.71
C ALA A 155 3.36 13.40 12.92
N ARG A 156 2.52 13.05 13.90
CA ARG A 156 2.93 12.23 15.06
C ARG A 156 3.45 10.86 14.64
N LYS A 157 2.78 10.21 13.69
CA LYS A 157 3.23 8.94 13.14
C LYS A 157 4.60 9.05 12.45
N ILE A 158 4.83 10.12 11.68
CA ILE A 158 6.14 10.42 11.06
C ILE A 158 7.20 10.67 12.14
N GLN A 159 6.87 11.44 13.18
CA GLN A 159 7.75 11.71 14.30
C GLN A 159 8.16 10.40 15.01
N ASP A 160 7.20 9.51 15.28
CA ASP A 160 7.45 8.22 15.90
C ASP A 160 8.30 7.32 14.98
N ASP A 161 7.89 7.12 13.72
CA ASP A 161 8.56 6.22 12.78
C ASP A 161 9.98 6.69 12.42
N SER A 162 10.25 8.00 12.43
CA SER A 162 11.57 8.56 12.11
C SER A 162 12.67 8.08 13.06
N THR A 163 12.30 7.81 14.32
CA THR A 163 13.21 7.32 15.37
C THR A 163 13.35 5.80 15.39
N HIS A 164 12.39 5.07 14.81
CA HIS A 164 12.32 3.60 14.89
C HIS A 164 12.61 2.87 13.57
N ILE A 165 12.49 3.55 12.41
CA ILE A 165 12.64 2.94 11.09
C ILE A 165 13.90 3.45 10.40
N ILE A 166 14.85 2.55 10.14
CA ILE A 166 16.00 2.82 9.26
C ILE A 166 15.98 1.80 8.12
N ASP A 167 15.61 2.25 6.93
CA ASP A 167 15.70 1.43 5.72
C ASP A 167 17.18 1.12 5.40
N LEU A 168 17.60 -0.13 5.60
CA LEU A 168 18.96 -0.56 5.28
C LEU A 168 19.05 -1.03 3.81
N PRO A 169 19.91 -0.41 2.97
CA PRO A 169 20.14 -0.91 1.62
C PRO A 169 20.69 -2.36 1.66
N LYS A 170 20.14 -3.26 0.83
CA LYS A 170 20.63 -4.64 0.66
C LYS A 170 21.76 -4.66 -0.36
N TYR A 171 22.71 -5.58 -0.17
CA TYR A 171 23.62 -5.99 -1.23
C TYR A 171 22.85 -6.43 -2.48
N PRO A 172 23.31 -6.05 -3.69
CA PRO A 172 22.76 -6.59 -4.93
C PRO A 172 23.00 -8.11 -4.94
N LYS A 173 21.91 -8.90 -4.87
CA LYS A 173 21.98 -10.34 -5.15
C LYS A 173 21.70 -10.54 -6.63
N LYS A 174 22.55 -11.30 -7.33
CA LYS A 174 22.15 -11.95 -8.59
C LYS A 174 20.96 -12.86 -8.27
N THR A 175 19.80 -12.54 -8.80
CA THR A 175 18.62 -13.40 -8.68
C THR A 175 18.70 -14.47 -9.76
N ASP A 176 19.01 -15.71 -9.37
CA ASP A 176 18.68 -16.87 -10.21
C ASP A 176 17.16 -16.95 -10.36
N SER A 177 16.69 -17.09 -11.59
CA SER A 177 15.27 -17.14 -11.97
C SER A 177 14.58 -18.46 -11.59
N SER A 178 15.25 -19.37 -10.89
CA SER A 178 14.73 -20.69 -10.55
C SER A 178 14.72 -20.92 -9.03
N ARG A 179 13.65 -20.45 -8.36
CA ARG A 179 13.07 -21.06 -7.13
C ARG A 179 11.96 -20.16 -6.59
N ARG A 180 10.72 -20.43 -7.01
CA ARG A 180 9.52 -20.08 -6.23
C ARG A 180 8.76 -21.37 -5.96
N ARG A 181 9.02 -21.98 -4.81
CA ARG A 181 8.13 -22.98 -4.21
C ARG A 181 7.50 -22.38 -2.96
N PHE A 182 6.21 -22.64 -2.88
CA PHE A 182 5.25 -22.32 -1.84
C PHE A 182 5.68 -22.88 -0.48
N GLU A 183 5.21 -22.25 0.60
CA GLU A 183 4.57 -22.96 1.71
C GLU A 183 3.92 -21.99 2.72
N ALA A 184 2.76 -22.43 3.20
CA ALA A 184 1.65 -21.70 3.77
C ALA A 184 1.83 -21.24 5.22
N GLY A 185 0.96 -20.30 5.61
CA GLY A 185 0.80 -19.75 6.96
C GLY A 185 0.49 -18.26 6.87
N ASP A 186 -0.53 -17.79 7.61
CA ASP A 186 -0.59 -16.41 8.18
C ASP A 186 -1.11 -15.23 7.34
N PHE A 187 -2.23 -14.65 7.79
CA PHE A 187 -2.62 -13.26 7.49
C PHE A 187 -2.27 -12.49 8.77
N LEU A 188 -1.01 -12.11 8.93
CA LEU A 188 -0.62 -10.93 9.70
C LEU A 188 0.22 -10.06 8.77
N LEU A 189 -0.04 -8.75 8.75
CA LEU A 189 0.93 -7.76 8.30
C LEU A 189 2.08 -7.74 9.33
N LYS A 190 2.87 -8.82 9.40
CA LYS A 190 3.99 -8.87 10.33
C LYS A 190 5.14 -8.06 9.76
N GLU A 191 5.49 -7.03 10.53
CA GLU A 191 6.77 -6.34 10.56
C GLU A 191 7.88 -7.27 10.11
N SER A 192 8.28 -7.09 8.86
CA SER A 192 9.56 -7.56 8.41
C SER A 192 10.07 -6.43 7.55
N ILE A 193 11.18 -5.86 7.98
CA ILE A 193 12.05 -5.02 7.17
C ILE A 193 12.36 -5.82 5.90
N VAL A 194 11.55 -5.68 4.86
CA VAL A 194 11.72 -6.37 3.58
C VAL A 194 12.36 -5.39 2.61
N ARG A 195 13.69 -5.45 2.62
CA ARG A 195 14.54 -4.63 1.77
C ARG A 195 14.39 -5.01 0.29
N TYR A 196 14.56 -4.05 -0.62
CA TYR A 196 14.53 -4.23 -2.07
C TYR A 196 15.89 -4.62 -2.66
N SER A 197 15.84 -5.44 -3.72
CA SER A 197 16.90 -5.61 -4.70
C SER A 197 17.00 -4.32 -5.54
N SER A 198 18.18 -3.70 -5.53
CA SER A 198 18.58 -2.60 -6.43
C SER A 198 17.59 -1.42 -6.53
N GLY A 199 17.71 -0.47 -5.59
CA GLY A 199 17.54 0.96 -5.90
C GLY A 199 16.13 1.56 -6.02
N ARG A 200 15.29 1.47 -4.97
CA ARG A 200 14.22 2.47 -4.78
C ARG A 200 14.11 2.90 -3.32
N PHE A 201 14.91 3.90 -2.94
CA PHE A 201 14.48 4.87 -1.94
C PHE A 201 13.37 5.70 -2.58
N GLY A 202 12.23 5.89 -1.91
CA GLY A 202 11.13 6.66 -2.48
C GLY A 202 9.75 6.25 -1.99
N ILE A 203 8.73 6.84 -2.61
CA ILE A 203 7.33 6.66 -2.28
C ILE A 203 6.85 5.27 -2.73
N ASP A 204 6.23 4.50 -1.84
CA ASP A 204 5.58 3.21 -2.13
C ASP A 204 4.08 3.41 -2.37
N LEU A 205 3.70 3.62 -3.63
CA LEU A 205 2.31 3.83 -4.04
C LEU A 205 1.52 2.53 -4.25
N ARG A 206 2.06 1.36 -3.86
CA ARG A 206 1.28 0.12 -3.99
C ARG A 206 0.10 0.17 -3.03
N PRO A 207 -1.15 -0.03 -3.50
CA PRO A 207 -2.33 0.09 -2.65
C PRO A 207 -2.44 -0.97 -1.54
N HIS A 208 -1.66 -2.05 -1.68
CA HIS A 208 -1.55 -3.14 -0.70
C HIS A 208 -0.33 -2.99 0.23
N SER A 209 0.35 -1.85 0.21
CA SER A 209 1.43 -1.54 1.15
C SER A 209 0.87 -1.31 2.56
N ASN A 210 1.68 -1.58 3.59
CA ASN A 210 1.30 -1.30 4.98
C ASN A 210 1.03 0.19 5.18
N THR A 211 1.83 1.05 4.55
CA THR A 211 1.69 2.50 4.65
C THR A 211 0.39 3.00 4.03
N ALA A 212 -0.06 2.44 2.90
CA ALA A 212 -1.37 2.77 2.32
C ALA A 212 -2.54 2.37 3.24
N PHE A 213 -2.46 1.18 3.85
CA PHE A 213 -3.45 0.71 4.82
C PHE A 213 -3.46 1.57 6.10
N GLU A 214 -2.29 1.94 6.60
CA GLU A 214 -2.12 2.78 7.78
C GLU A 214 -2.64 4.19 7.54
N PHE A 215 -2.32 4.81 6.40
CA PHE A 215 -2.84 6.11 6.01
C PHE A 215 -4.38 6.12 5.97
N TYR A 216 -4.98 5.15 5.27
CA TYR A 216 -6.44 5.00 5.25
C TYR A 216 -7.02 4.77 6.66
N SER A 217 -6.36 3.96 7.48
CA SER A 217 -6.76 3.69 8.87
C SER A 217 -6.78 4.95 9.73
N ILE A 218 -5.78 5.83 9.57
CA ILE A 218 -5.72 7.13 10.24
C ILE A 218 -6.94 7.96 9.85
N VAL A 219 -7.18 8.15 8.54
CA VAL A 219 -8.31 8.95 8.05
C VAL A 219 -9.64 8.44 8.62
N ILE A 220 -9.96 7.15 8.47
CA ILE A 220 -11.26 6.64 8.95
C ILE A 220 -11.44 6.69 10.47
N SER A 221 -10.33 6.70 11.24
CA SER A 221 -10.37 6.73 12.71
C SER A 221 -10.57 8.13 13.27
N VAL A 222 -10.13 9.14 12.51
CA VAL A 222 -10.09 10.54 12.95
C VAL A 222 -11.29 11.33 12.47
N THR A 223 -11.82 11.00 11.28
CA THR A 223 -12.92 11.76 10.68
C THR A 223 -14.18 10.92 10.48
N ASN A 224 -15.32 11.59 10.61
CA ASN A 224 -16.60 11.05 10.16
C ASN A 224 -16.99 11.50 8.75
N SER A 225 -16.23 12.41 8.14
CA SER A 225 -16.46 12.92 6.79
C SER A 225 -16.40 11.79 5.76
N LYS A 226 -17.48 11.65 5.00
CA LYS A 226 -17.55 10.74 3.86
C LYS A 226 -16.63 11.19 2.74
N MET A 227 -16.56 12.50 2.51
CA MET A 227 -15.70 13.09 1.50
C MET A 227 -14.23 12.74 1.76
N LEU A 228 -13.70 13.01 2.95
CA LEU A 228 -12.30 12.71 3.28
C LEU A 228 -11.97 11.21 3.19
N LYS A 229 -12.89 10.34 3.61
CA LYS A 229 -12.71 8.89 3.51
C LYS A 229 -12.64 8.42 2.06
N LEU A 230 -13.56 8.88 1.21
CA LEU A 230 -13.55 8.55 -0.21
C LEU A 230 -12.31 9.11 -0.91
N GLU A 231 -11.99 10.38 -0.67
CA GLU A 231 -10.82 11.04 -1.24
C GLU A 231 -9.52 10.33 -0.86
N SER A 232 -9.42 9.78 0.36
CA SER A 232 -8.25 8.99 0.75
C SER A 232 -8.06 7.74 -0.12
N LEU A 233 -9.15 7.10 -0.57
CA LEU A 233 -9.09 5.96 -1.48
C LEU A 233 -8.88 6.39 -2.94
N ARG A 234 -9.37 7.57 -3.34
CA ARG A 234 -9.10 8.16 -4.66
C ARG A 234 -7.62 8.50 -4.83
N VAL A 235 -7.00 9.08 -3.81
CA VAL A 235 -5.54 9.32 -3.76
C VAL A 235 -4.76 8.01 -3.90
N LEU A 236 -5.26 6.92 -3.28
CA LEU A 236 -4.68 5.59 -3.38
C LEU A 236 -5.06 4.84 -4.68
N ARG A 237 -6.04 5.36 -5.42
CA ARG A 237 -6.66 4.74 -6.62
C ARG A 237 -7.09 3.29 -6.38
N SER A 238 -7.56 2.99 -5.17
CA SER A 238 -7.88 1.62 -4.79
C SER A 238 -8.68 1.56 -3.50
N ASN A 239 -9.61 0.61 -3.42
CA ASN A 239 -10.34 0.28 -2.20
C ASN A 239 -9.68 -0.83 -1.36
N ILE A 240 -8.52 -1.37 -1.76
CA ILE A 240 -7.83 -2.46 -1.05
C ILE A 240 -7.70 -2.17 0.47
N PRO A 241 -7.31 -0.97 0.93
CA PRO A 241 -7.27 -0.65 2.35
C PRO A 241 -8.61 -0.84 3.08
N ALA A 242 -9.72 -0.46 2.45
CA ALA A 242 -11.07 -0.66 2.99
C ALA A 242 -11.43 -2.16 3.04
N ILE A 243 -11.03 -2.93 2.03
CA ILE A 243 -11.21 -4.39 2.01
C ILE A 243 -10.43 -5.05 3.14
N LEU A 244 -9.20 -4.62 3.41
CA LEU A 244 -8.40 -5.17 4.50
C LEU A 244 -9.09 -4.99 5.86
N LYS A 245 -9.87 -3.92 6.08
CA LYS A 245 -10.68 -3.75 7.29
C LYS A 245 -11.78 -4.79 7.46
N LEU A 246 -12.28 -5.40 6.38
CA LEU A 246 -13.23 -6.53 6.47
C LEU A 246 -12.61 -7.71 7.22
N PHE A 247 -11.33 -7.96 6.97
CA PHE A 247 -10.59 -9.03 7.61
C PHE A 247 -10.35 -8.77 9.09
N ASP A 248 -9.97 -7.54 9.45
CA ASP A 248 -9.81 -7.11 10.84
C ASP A 248 -11.11 -7.33 11.64
N LYS A 249 -12.23 -6.97 11.03
CA LYS A 249 -13.57 -7.05 11.64
C LYS A 249 -14.20 -8.44 11.51
N LYS A 250 -13.56 -9.36 10.79
CA LYS A 250 -14.05 -10.71 10.49
C LYS A 250 -15.48 -10.70 9.92
N ILE A 251 -15.72 -9.84 8.94
CA ILE A 251 -17.01 -9.73 8.24
C ILE A 251 -16.84 -9.83 6.72
N TYR A 252 -17.94 -10.05 6.00
CA TYR A 252 -17.99 -9.94 4.54
C TYR A 252 -19.09 -8.99 4.10
N VAL A 253 -18.73 -8.03 3.26
CA VAL A 253 -19.64 -7.33 2.36
C VAL A 253 -18.97 -7.23 0.99
N PRO A 254 -19.73 -7.13 -0.12
CA PRO A 254 -19.15 -6.98 -1.44
C PRO A 254 -18.17 -5.81 -1.47
N PRO A 255 -16.91 -6.01 -1.87
CA PRO A 255 -15.97 -4.90 -2.01
C PRO A 255 -16.27 -3.98 -3.18
N ILE A 256 -16.86 -4.56 -4.23
CA ILE A 256 -17.16 -3.90 -5.48
C ILE A 256 -18.55 -4.33 -5.91
N LEU A 257 -19.41 -3.35 -6.16
CA LEU A 257 -20.68 -3.54 -6.84
C LEU A 257 -20.53 -2.95 -8.25
N ALA A 258 -20.70 -3.78 -9.28
CA ALA A 258 -20.70 -3.32 -10.66
C ALA A 258 -21.69 -4.14 -11.49
N VAL A 259 -21.95 -3.68 -12.71
CA VAL A 259 -22.78 -4.40 -13.67
C VAL A 259 -22.00 -5.59 -14.19
N ASP A 260 -22.68 -6.73 -14.36
CA ASP A 260 -22.09 -7.91 -14.97
C ASP A 260 -21.92 -7.71 -16.49
N GLU A 261 -20.68 -7.50 -16.92
CA GLU A 261 -20.30 -7.35 -18.34
C GLU A 261 -20.62 -8.60 -19.18
N GLU A 262 -20.66 -9.78 -18.56
CA GLU A 262 -20.91 -11.06 -19.24
C GLU A 262 -22.40 -11.37 -19.40
N SER A 263 -23.27 -10.63 -18.72
CA SER A 263 -24.74 -10.84 -18.73
C SER A 263 -25.46 -10.39 -20.01
N GLY A 264 -24.72 -9.97 -21.05
CA GLY A 264 -25.30 -9.51 -22.32
C GLY A 264 -25.92 -8.12 -22.25
N ALA A 265 -25.52 -7.30 -21.27
CA ALA A 265 -25.91 -5.89 -21.22
C ALA A 265 -25.40 -5.16 -22.47
N GLU A 266 -26.26 -4.34 -23.10
CA GLU A 266 -25.86 -3.59 -24.29
C GLU A 266 -24.61 -2.74 -24.02
N PRO A 267 -23.61 -2.68 -24.93
CA PRO A 267 -22.37 -1.94 -24.72
C PRO A 267 -22.57 -0.47 -24.33
N LEU A 268 -23.60 0.18 -24.88
CA LEU A 268 -23.99 1.56 -24.53
C LEU A 268 -24.53 1.68 -23.09
N ARG A 269 -25.17 0.64 -22.56
CA ARG A 269 -25.60 0.57 -21.15
C ARG A 269 -24.42 0.35 -20.19
N LEU A 270 -23.38 -0.36 -20.62
CA LEU A 270 -22.16 -0.57 -19.83
C LEU A 270 -21.32 0.71 -19.73
N MET A 271 -21.24 1.50 -20.80
CA MET A 271 -20.47 2.76 -20.83
C MET A 271 -21.01 3.86 -19.89
N GLY A 272 -22.27 3.77 -19.45
CA GLY A 272 -22.91 4.76 -18.58
C GLY A 272 -23.13 4.31 -17.13
N ARG A 273 -22.72 3.09 -16.76
CA ARG A 273 -22.94 2.55 -15.41
C ARG A 273 -21.66 2.51 -14.60
N GLU A 274 -21.78 2.95 -13.36
CA GLU A 274 -20.65 3.18 -12.46
C GLU A 274 -20.20 1.91 -11.76
N THR A 275 -18.96 1.90 -11.30
CA THR A 275 -18.47 0.89 -10.35
C THR A 275 -18.46 1.48 -8.96
N PHE A 276 -19.22 0.87 -8.06
CA PHE A 276 -19.29 1.26 -6.65
C PHE A 276 -18.26 0.51 -5.83
N PHE A 277 -17.31 1.24 -5.27
CA PHE A 277 -16.27 0.70 -4.42
C PHE A 277 -16.63 0.93 -2.95
N LEU A 278 -16.44 -0.11 -2.15
CA LEU A 278 -16.51 -0.03 -0.70
C LEU A 278 -15.49 0.99 -0.18
N TYR A 279 -15.95 2.00 0.58
CA TYR A 279 -15.06 3.02 1.15
C TYR A 279 -15.18 3.22 2.66
N ASP A 280 -16.24 2.72 3.31
CA ASP A 280 -16.35 2.79 4.77
C ASP A 280 -17.17 1.62 5.32
N ILE A 281 -16.78 1.16 6.51
CA ILE A 281 -17.50 0.15 7.26
C ILE A 281 -17.42 0.49 8.74
N ARG A 282 -18.57 0.72 9.38
CA ARG A 282 -18.65 1.07 10.80
C ARG A 282 -19.67 0.21 11.52
N ARG A 283 -19.30 -0.22 12.73
CA ARG A 283 -20.21 -0.93 13.64
C ARG A 283 -20.82 0.11 14.57
N ILE A 284 -22.14 0.17 14.62
CA ILE A 284 -22.91 1.06 15.48
C ILE A 284 -23.59 0.21 16.55
N VAL A 285 -23.41 0.61 17.80
CA VAL A 285 -24.07 0.01 18.95
C VAL A 285 -25.07 1.04 19.46
N TYR A 286 -26.36 0.72 19.40
CA TYR A 286 -27.40 1.59 19.94
C TYR A 286 -27.67 1.22 21.40
N TYR A 287 -27.74 2.24 22.24
CA TYR A 287 -28.10 2.14 23.65
C TYR A 287 -29.45 2.87 23.86
N GLY A 288 -30.37 2.28 24.63
CA GLY A 288 -31.70 2.86 24.90
C GLY A 288 -32.86 1.99 24.39
N GLU A 289 -33.98 2.61 24.01
CA GLU A 289 -35.24 1.94 23.61
C GLU A 289 -35.10 1.04 22.37
N LYS A 290 -34.19 1.39 21.45
CA LYS A 290 -33.73 0.50 20.36
C LYS A 290 -32.43 -0.18 20.78
N GLN A 291 -32.54 -1.37 21.34
CA GLN A 291 -31.37 -2.22 21.58
C GLN A 291 -30.97 -2.92 20.28
N GLY A 292 -29.72 -2.76 19.85
CA GLY A 292 -29.26 -3.44 18.65
C GLY A 292 -27.84 -3.07 18.24
N VAL A 293 -27.25 -3.94 17.43
CA VAL A 293 -25.98 -3.70 16.74
C VAL A 293 -26.26 -3.68 15.25
N GLU A 294 -25.89 -2.58 14.60
CA GLU A 294 -25.99 -2.42 13.16
C GLU A 294 -24.61 -2.13 12.55
N TRP A 295 -24.48 -2.48 11.29
CA TRP A 295 -23.31 -2.19 10.47
C TRP A 295 -23.69 -1.18 9.41
N LYS A 296 -23.02 -0.04 9.39
CA LYS A 296 -23.07 0.90 8.28
C LYS A 296 -21.99 0.59 7.29
N ILE A 297 -22.38 0.37 6.04
CA ILE A 297 -21.49 0.08 4.91
C ILE A 297 -21.70 1.20 3.91
N ALA A 298 -20.62 1.76 3.39
CA ALA A 298 -20.72 2.84 2.42
C ALA A 298 -19.92 2.54 1.16
N TYR A 299 -20.56 2.83 0.02
CA TYR A 299 -20.05 2.66 -1.33
C TYR A 299 -20.01 4.00 -2.06
N GLY A 300 -19.02 4.18 -2.93
CA GLY A 300 -18.89 5.37 -3.76
C GLY A 300 -17.98 5.13 -4.95
N THR A 301 -17.98 6.06 -5.89
CA THR A 301 -17.13 5.99 -7.08
C THR A 301 -15.76 6.59 -6.84
N LEU A 302 -14.73 5.92 -7.38
CA LEU A 302 -13.36 6.42 -7.31
C LEU A 302 -13.04 7.42 -8.43
N ASP A 303 -13.80 7.41 -9.53
CA ASP A 303 -13.56 8.28 -10.69
C ASP A 303 -14.17 9.69 -10.55
N GLY A 304 -15.13 9.87 -9.63
CA GLY A 304 -15.74 11.15 -9.26
C GLY A 304 -16.60 11.81 -10.34
N GLY A 305 -17.38 12.83 -9.94
CA GLY A 305 -17.95 13.81 -10.87
C GLY A 305 -19.32 13.50 -11.48
N HIS A 306 -20.13 12.63 -10.90
CA HIS A 306 -21.43 12.24 -11.47
C HIS A 306 -22.57 12.39 -10.48
N LYS A 307 -23.31 13.49 -10.63
CA LYS A 307 -24.49 13.77 -9.81
C LYS A 307 -25.68 13.01 -10.36
N TYR A 308 -26.15 11.99 -9.65
CA TYR A 308 -27.48 11.45 -9.94
C TYR A 308 -28.54 12.39 -9.38
N SER A 309 -29.47 12.80 -10.25
CA SER A 309 -30.55 13.72 -9.92
C SER A 309 -31.66 13.09 -9.05
N ASN A 310 -31.74 11.76 -8.98
CA ASN A 310 -32.72 11.04 -8.17
C ASN A 310 -32.14 9.75 -7.56
N GLY A 311 -31.91 9.76 -6.24
CA GLY A 311 -31.37 8.61 -5.51
C GLY A 311 -32.25 7.35 -5.54
N GLN A 312 -33.58 7.46 -5.65
CA GLN A 312 -34.46 6.28 -5.69
C GLN A 312 -34.34 5.51 -7.02
N ALA A 313 -34.18 6.22 -8.13
CA ALA A 313 -33.95 5.59 -9.44
C ALA A 313 -32.61 4.86 -9.46
N LEU A 314 -31.59 5.42 -8.81
CA LEU A 314 -30.28 4.79 -8.66
C LEU A 314 -30.34 3.50 -7.83
N VAL A 315 -31.07 3.47 -6.70
CA VAL A 315 -31.27 2.22 -5.94
C VAL A 315 -31.85 1.14 -6.83
N ARG A 316 -32.92 1.48 -7.56
CA ARG A 316 -33.61 0.51 -8.40
C ARG A 316 -32.67 -0.04 -9.47
N ASP A 317 -31.90 0.84 -10.11
CA ASP A 317 -30.89 0.43 -11.09
C ASP A 317 -29.85 -0.49 -10.46
N ILE A 318 -29.35 -0.16 -9.26
CA ILE A 318 -28.41 -1.00 -8.51
C ILE A 318 -29.04 -2.36 -8.19
N ILE A 319 -30.26 -2.38 -7.64
CA ILE A 319 -30.96 -3.62 -7.26
C ILE A 319 -31.16 -4.53 -8.47
N GLU A 320 -31.59 -3.96 -9.58
CA GLU A 320 -31.91 -4.71 -10.79
C GLU A 320 -30.65 -5.23 -11.50
N ASN A 321 -29.54 -4.48 -11.45
CA ASN A 321 -28.45 -4.68 -12.41
C ASN A 321 -27.07 -4.95 -11.81
N TYR A 322 -26.83 -4.66 -10.53
CA TYR A 322 -25.49 -4.75 -9.96
C TYR A 322 -25.25 -6.10 -9.27
N HIS A 323 -23.99 -6.52 -9.31
CA HIS A 323 -23.51 -7.77 -8.78
C HIS A 323 -22.36 -7.54 -7.81
N ASP A 324 -22.23 -8.45 -6.85
CA ASP A 324 -20.98 -8.65 -6.14
C ASP A 324 -19.96 -9.27 -7.11
N ILE A 325 -18.97 -8.48 -7.53
CA ILE A 325 -17.97 -8.90 -8.51
C ILE A 325 -17.08 -10.04 -8.01
N ILE A 326 -16.98 -10.23 -6.69
CA ILE A 326 -16.15 -11.30 -6.12
C ILE A 326 -16.90 -12.63 -6.09
N LEU A 327 -18.22 -12.58 -5.89
CA LEU A 327 -19.06 -13.76 -5.84
C LEU A 327 -19.75 -14.07 -7.16
N GLU A 328 -19.72 -13.12 -8.11
CA GLU A 328 -20.46 -13.15 -9.38
C GLU A 328 -21.96 -13.38 -9.10
N SER A 329 -22.51 -12.64 -8.12
CA SER A 329 -23.85 -12.90 -7.59
C SER A 329 -24.62 -11.63 -7.24
N LYS A 330 -25.93 -11.66 -7.47
CA LYS A 330 -26.89 -10.64 -7.02
C LYS A 330 -27.41 -10.87 -5.60
N GLU A 331 -27.00 -11.93 -4.90
CA GLU A 331 -27.55 -12.28 -3.58
C GLU A 331 -27.50 -11.12 -2.59
N PHE A 332 -26.35 -10.44 -2.45
CA PHE A 332 -26.25 -9.29 -1.54
C PHE A 332 -27.19 -8.16 -1.94
N VAL A 333 -27.34 -7.92 -3.24
CA VAL A 333 -28.15 -6.83 -3.79
C VAL A 333 -29.64 -7.12 -3.63
N LYS A 334 -30.07 -8.37 -3.81
CA LYS A 334 -31.44 -8.82 -3.49
C LYS A 334 -31.75 -8.71 -2.00
N GLU A 335 -30.77 -9.00 -1.15
CA GLU A 335 -30.93 -8.85 0.30
C GLU A 335 -31.17 -7.39 0.73
N ILE A 336 -30.74 -6.40 -0.07
CA ILE A 336 -31.05 -4.98 0.18
C ILE A 336 -32.55 -4.71 0.08
N ASP A 337 -33.23 -5.34 -0.88
CA ASP A 337 -34.67 -5.18 -1.12
C ASP A 337 -35.51 -5.98 -0.10
N GLU A 338 -35.07 -7.20 0.24
CA GLU A 338 -35.84 -8.14 1.07
C GLU A 338 -35.73 -7.91 2.59
N TYR A 339 -34.61 -7.37 3.11
CA TYR A 339 -34.32 -7.37 4.57
C TYR A 339 -34.46 -6.00 5.27
N GLU A 340 -35.30 -5.09 4.77
CA GLU A 340 -35.49 -3.75 5.35
C GLU A 340 -34.16 -2.98 5.58
N TYR A 341 -33.15 -3.19 4.72
CA TYR A 341 -31.91 -2.41 4.85
C TYR A 341 -32.23 -0.94 4.63
N LYS A 342 -31.93 -0.12 5.65
CA LYS A 342 -32.05 1.33 5.51
C LYS A 342 -30.90 1.81 4.66
N TYR A 343 -31.24 2.30 3.48
CA TYR A 343 -30.30 2.97 2.60
C TYR A 343 -30.49 4.49 2.63
N SER A 344 -29.40 5.22 2.41
CA SER A 344 -29.44 6.66 2.22
C SER A 344 -28.43 7.09 1.17
N PHE A 345 -28.79 8.15 0.43
CA PHE A 345 -27.96 8.72 -0.62
C PHE A 345 -27.46 10.10 -0.24
N PHE A 346 -26.21 10.37 -0.60
CA PHE A 346 -25.61 11.69 -0.48
C PHE A 346 -25.17 12.12 -1.87
N LEU A 347 -25.81 13.17 -2.41
CA LEU A 347 -25.69 13.69 -3.78
C LEU A 347 -25.78 12.67 -4.93
N GLY A 348 -26.38 11.51 -4.69
CA GLY A 348 -26.47 10.46 -5.71
C GLY A 348 -25.17 9.69 -5.95
N GLU A 349 -24.03 10.14 -5.44
CA GLU A 349 -22.71 9.50 -5.66
C GLU A 349 -22.38 8.42 -4.61
N LEU A 350 -23.04 8.48 -3.44
CA LEU A 350 -22.75 7.63 -2.30
C LEU A 350 -23.96 6.81 -1.90
N LEU A 351 -23.75 5.51 -1.76
CA LEU A 351 -24.71 4.56 -1.23
C LEU A 351 -24.28 4.14 0.18
N GLU A 352 -25.06 4.52 1.19
CA GLU A 352 -24.90 4.02 2.56
C GLU A 352 -25.98 2.99 2.85
N ILE A 353 -25.59 1.79 3.29
CA ILE A 353 -26.46 0.66 3.61
C ILE A 353 -26.30 0.31 5.09
N THR A 354 -27.41 0.19 5.81
CA THR A 354 -27.42 -0.24 7.21
C THR A 354 -27.90 -1.68 7.33
N VAL A 355 -27.06 -2.55 7.89
CA VAL A 355 -27.28 -4.00 7.98
C VAL A 355 -27.25 -4.45 9.44
N PRO A 356 -28.30 -5.13 9.96
CA PRO A 356 -28.26 -5.71 11.30
C PRO A 356 -27.14 -6.75 11.49
N ASP A 357 -26.54 -6.82 12.69
CA ASP A 357 -25.41 -7.72 12.98
C ASP A 357 -25.68 -9.21 12.69
N LYS A 358 -26.92 -9.65 12.88
CA LYS A 358 -27.36 -11.02 12.56
C LYS A 358 -27.18 -11.34 11.07
N ASN A 359 -27.56 -10.42 10.19
CA ASN A 359 -27.46 -10.61 8.75
C ASN A 359 -26.00 -10.49 8.29
N MET A 360 -25.24 -9.57 8.89
CA MET A 360 -23.79 -9.45 8.65
C MET A 360 -23.03 -10.76 8.92
N LYS A 361 -23.37 -11.45 10.03
CA LYS A 361 -22.78 -12.76 10.35
C LYS A 361 -23.14 -13.84 9.33
N LYS A 362 -24.39 -13.85 8.83
CA LYS A 362 -24.85 -14.79 7.80
C LYS A 362 -24.07 -14.60 6.49
N LEU A 363 -23.85 -13.35 6.08
CA LEU A 363 -23.05 -12.98 4.90
C LEU A 363 -21.59 -13.40 5.01
N THR A 364 -21.04 -13.49 6.23
CA THR A 364 -19.60 -13.63 6.44
C THR A 364 -19.02 -15.01 6.10
N GLY A 365 -19.79 -16.09 6.29
CA GLY A 365 -19.29 -17.48 6.31
C GLY A 365 -18.42 -17.92 5.12
N ILE A 366 -19.02 -18.56 4.11
CA ILE A 366 -18.32 -19.17 2.97
C ILE A 366 -17.64 -18.11 2.06
N ARG A 367 -18.12 -16.87 2.13
CA ARG A 367 -17.73 -15.77 1.24
C ARG A 367 -16.34 -15.19 1.55
N LYS A 368 -15.85 -15.34 2.79
CA LYS A 368 -14.50 -14.92 3.19
C LYS A 368 -13.40 -15.60 2.38
N TRP A 369 -13.53 -16.90 2.08
CA TRP A 369 -12.52 -17.63 1.32
C TRP A 369 -12.41 -17.09 -0.13
N LYS A 370 -13.54 -16.80 -0.79
CA LYS A 370 -13.54 -16.21 -2.14
C LYS A 370 -12.88 -14.83 -2.15
N LEU A 371 -13.15 -13.99 -1.14
CA LEU A 371 -12.48 -12.70 -0.95
C LEU A 371 -10.96 -12.84 -0.81
N GLU A 372 -10.50 -13.84 -0.04
CA GLU A 372 -9.07 -14.12 0.11
C GLU A 372 -8.41 -14.53 -1.22
N GLN A 373 -9.08 -15.35 -2.04
CA GLN A 373 -8.56 -15.73 -3.35
C GLN A 373 -8.52 -14.54 -4.31
N TRP A 374 -9.54 -13.70 -4.29
CA TRP A 374 -9.57 -12.47 -5.10
C TRP A 374 -8.42 -11.52 -4.73
N LEU A 375 -8.20 -11.27 -3.43
CA LEU A 375 -7.09 -10.44 -2.96
C LEU A 375 -5.71 -10.98 -3.39
N LYS A 376 -5.52 -12.30 -3.37
CA LYS A 376 -4.29 -12.93 -3.88
C LYS A 376 -4.06 -12.64 -5.36
N ARG A 377 -5.12 -12.68 -6.18
CA ARG A 377 -5.04 -12.30 -7.61
C ARG A 377 -4.64 -10.83 -7.78
N GLN A 378 -5.10 -9.96 -6.88
CA GLN A 378 -4.72 -8.53 -6.82
C GLN A 378 -3.31 -8.28 -6.25
N GLY A 379 -2.52 -9.33 -6.01
CA GLY A 379 -1.15 -9.23 -5.51
C GLY A 379 -1.04 -8.99 -4.00
N VAL A 380 -2.16 -8.99 -3.26
CA VAL A 380 -2.17 -8.90 -1.80
C VAL A 380 -1.74 -10.24 -1.21
N ARG A 381 -0.68 -10.23 -0.41
CA ARG A 381 -0.10 -11.46 0.16
C ARG A 381 -0.41 -11.57 1.64
N LYS A 382 -0.82 -12.77 2.05
CA LYS A 382 -0.78 -13.24 3.44
C LYS A 382 0.65 -13.11 4.00
N GLY A 383 0.86 -12.45 5.13
CA GLY A 383 2.17 -12.37 5.80
C GLY A 383 2.32 -13.34 6.98
N LYS A 384 3.48 -14.03 7.08
CA LYS A 384 3.83 -15.08 8.07
C LYS A 384 3.73 -14.62 9.56
N LYS A 385 3.16 -15.43 10.45
CA LYS A 385 3.01 -15.31 11.91
C LYS A 385 4.24 -15.94 12.54
#